data_AF-A0AAE3XL46-F1
#
_entry.id   AF-A0AAE3XL46-F1
#
_cell.length_a   1.000
_cell.length_b   1.000
_cell.length_c   1.000
_cell.angle_alpha   90.00
_cell.angle_beta   90.00
_cell.angle_gamma   90.00
#
_symmetry.space_group_name_H-M   'P 1'
#
loop_
_entity.id
_entity.type
_entity.pdbx_description
1 polymer ?
#
loop_
_entity_poly.entity_id
_entity_poly.type
_entity_poly.pdbx_seq_one_letter_code
_entity_poly.pdbx_strand_id
1 'polypeptide(L)'
;MKKDYLITIERLHLIAGFALVISGILAYFSNGLETALSWIIFGAMYISMSDIGEDEMSVEKLNHPNHLIRRSFGYFGTIFSIVLALFYLNRILV
;
A
#
# COMPACT_ATOMS: atom_id res chain seq x y z
N MET A 1 -24.84 22.60 -15.56
CA MET A 1 -23.47 22.24 -15.13
C MET A 1 -23.44 20.75 -14.77
N LYS A 2 -23.01 19.89 -15.70
CA LYS A 2 -22.65 18.50 -15.37
C LYS A 2 -21.23 18.56 -14.79
N LYS A 3 -21.07 18.28 -13.50
CA LYS A 3 -19.75 18.11 -12.90
C LYS A 3 -19.24 16.75 -13.34
N ASP A 4 -18.22 16.73 -14.18
CA ASP A 4 -17.59 15.49 -14.63
C ASP A 4 -16.94 14.78 -13.44
N TYR A 5 -17.49 13.63 -13.09
CA TYR A 5 -16.94 12.71 -12.10
C TYR A 5 -15.76 11.96 -12.70
N LEU A 6 -14.68 12.67 -13.03
CA LEU A 6 -13.40 12.02 -13.32
C LEU A 6 -12.74 11.73 -11.97
N ILE A 7 -13.05 10.56 -11.40
CA ILE A 7 -12.24 10.00 -10.32
C ILE A 7 -10.82 9.88 -10.88
N THR A 8 -9.87 10.60 -10.29
CA THR A 8 -8.48 10.55 -10.72
C THR A 8 -7.93 9.14 -10.48
N ILE A 9 -7.04 8.69 -11.37
CA ILE A 9 -6.34 7.40 -11.24
C ILE A 9 -5.69 7.27 -9.85
N GLU A 10 -5.17 8.37 -9.31
CA GLU A 10 -4.62 8.47 -7.96
C GLU A 10 -5.60 8.09 -6.84
N ARG A 11 -6.89 8.47 -6.97
CA ARG A 11 -7.94 8.10 -6.01
C ARG A 11 -8.33 6.63 -6.13
N LEU A 12 -8.37 6.09 -7.35
CA LEU A 12 -8.62 4.66 -7.55
C LEU A 12 -7.54 3.80 -6.90
N HIS A 13 -6.27 4.18 -7.04
CA HIS A 13 -5.15 3.51 -6.37
C HIS A 13 -5.25 3.56 -4.85
N LEU A 14 -5.63 4.71 -4.28
CA LEU A 14 -5.86 4.83 -2.83
C LEU A 14 -6.99 3.91 -2.38
N ILE A 15 -8.14 3.95 -3.04
CA ILE A 15 -9.32 3.12 -2.67
C ILE A 15 -8.98 1.64 -2.77
N ALA A 16 -8.40 1.21 -3.90
CA ALA A 16 -8.00 -0.18 -4.11
C ALA A 16 -6.97 -0.62 -3.07
N GLY A 17 -5.95 0.20 -2.81
CA GLY A 17 -4.92 -0.13 -1.86
C GLY A 17 -5.42 -0.24 -0.42
N PHE A 18 -6.31 0.66 0.02
CA PHE A 18 -6.96 0.53 1.34
C PHE A 18 -7.85 -0.71 1.43
N ALA A 19 -8.62 -1.01 0.37
CA ALA A 19 -9.43 -2.22 0.33
C ALA A 19 -8.56 -3.49 0.49
N LEU A 20 -7.40 -3.54 -0.19
CA LEU A 20 -6.45 -4.65 -0.09
C LEU A 20 -5.84 -4.78 1.31
N VAL A 21 -5.48 -3.66 1.96
CA VAL A 21 -4.99 -3.68 3.35
C VAL A 21 -6.05 -4.25 4.28
N ILE A 22 -7.30 -3.82 4.16
CA ILE A 22 -8.41 -4.35 4.96
C ILE A 22 -8.62 -5.84 4.66
N SER A 23 -8.61 -6.25 3.39
CA SER A 23 -8.67 -7.66 3.01
C SER A 23 -7.55 -8.48 3.63
N GLY A 24 -6.33 -7.94 3.72
CA GLY A 24 -5.22 -8.60 4.39
C GLY A 24 -5.42 -8.75 5.90
N ILE A 25 -5.95 -7.72 6.57
CA ILE A 25 -6.33 -7.80 8.00
C ILE A 25 -7.38 -8.90 8.22
N LEU A 26 -8.37 -9.00 7.34
CA LEU A 26 -9.39 -10.06 7.42
C LEU A 26 -8.80 -11.43 7.11
N ALA A 27 -7.93 -11.53 6.11
CA ALA A 27 -7.25 -12.76 5.71
C ALA A 27 -6.37 -13.35 6.82
N TYR A 28 -5.90 -12.54 7.76
CA TYR A 28 -5.18 -13.04 8.94
C TYR A 28 -6.00 -14.07 9.72
N PHE A 29 -7.30 -13.84 9.86
CA PHE A 29 -8.19 -14.71 10.63
C PHE A 29 -8.66 -15.95 9.87
N SER A 30 -8.65 -15.93 8.53
CA SER A 30 -9.14 -17.03 7.68
C SER A 30 -8.05 -17.87 7.04
N ASN A 31 -6.95 -17.24 6.62
CA ASN A 31 -5.88 -17.84 5.80
C ASN A 31 -4.51 -17.81 6.47
N GLY A 32 -4.36 -17.04 7.55
CA GLY A 32 -3.14 -16.94 8.34
C GLY A 32 -2.21 -15.80 7.93
N LEU A 33 -1.07 -15.74 8.62
CA LEU A 33 -0.13 -14.62 8.59
C LEU A 33 0.45 -14.35 7.18
N GLU A 34 0.82 -15.40 6.45
CA GLU A 34 1.45 -15.31 5.13
C GLU A 34 0.55 -14.58 4.11
N THR A 35 -0.70 -15.03 4.01
CA THR A 35 -1.70 -14.42 3.11
C THR A 35 -2.04 -13.00 3.55
N ALA A 36 -2.17 -12.77 4.86
CA ALA A 36 -2.42 -11.44 5.42
C ALA A 36 -1.32 -10.44 5.02
N LEU A 37 -0.05 -10.79 5.28
CA LEU A 37 1.09 -9.95 4.93
C LEU A 37 1.15 -9.69 3.43
N SER A 38 0.90 -10.71 2.60
CA SER A 38 0.91 -10.56 1.14
C SER A 38 -0.10 -9.51 0.66
N TRP A 39 -1.35 -9.57 1.14
CA TRP A 39 -2.38 -8.59 0.80
C TRP A 39 -2.07 -7.19 1.31
N ILE A 40 -1.54 -7.07 2.52
CA ILE A 40 -1.15 -5.78 3.10
C ILE A 40 -0.01 -5.15 2.29
N ILE A 41 1.00 -5.94 1.87
CA ILE A 41 2.10 -5.47 1.02
C ILE A 41 1.56 -4.99 -0.33
N PHE A 42 0.69 -5.77 -0.98
CA PHE A 42 0.06 -5.37 -2.24
C PHE A 42 -0.76 -4.08 -2.10
N GLY A 43 -1.54 -3.94 -1.02
CA GLY A 43 -2.31 -2.74 -0.75
C GLY A 43 -1.43 -1.52 -0.50
N ALA A 44 -0.36 -1.68 0.27
CA ALA A 44 0.63 -0.65 0.52
C ALA A 44 1.31 -0.17 -0.78
N MET A 45 1.65 -1.10 -1.68
CA MET A 45 2.20 -0.79 -3.00
C MET A 45 1.21 0.05 -3.84
N TYR A 46 -0.06 -0.34 -3.90
CA TYR A 46 -1.09 0.45 -4.60
C TYR A 46 -1.23 1.87 -4.04
N ILE A 47 -1.17 2.00 -2.72
CA ILE A 47 -1.22 3.31 -2.06
C ILE A 47 0.00 4.14 -2.46
N SER A 48 1.23 3.61 -2.41
CA SER A 48 2.44 4.39 -2.69
C SER A 48 2.73 4.59 -4.19
N MET A 49 2.12 3.82 -5.09
CA MET A 49 2.45 3.80 -6.53
C MET A 49 2.34 5.15 -7.25
N SER A 50 1.47 6.05 -6.79
CA SER A 50 1.30 7.38 -7.44
C SER A 50 2.39 8.39 -7.08
N ASP A 51 3.31 8.06 -6.16
CA ASP A 51 4.45 8.91 -5.77
C ASP A 51 5.77 8.49 -6.47
N ILE A 52 5.69 7.65 -7.51
CA ILE A 52 6.84 7.36 -8.38
C ILE A 52 7.27 8.68 -9.06
N GLY A 53 8.52 9.12 -8.82
CA GLY A 53 9.03 10.41 -9.30
C GLY A 53 8.92 11.55 -8.28
N GLU A 54 8.94 11.26 -6.97
CA GLU A 54 8.95 12.26 -5.88
C GLU A 54 9.99 13.38 -6.11
N ASP A 55 11.16 13.04 -6.68
CA ASP A 55 12.25 13.97 -6.97
C ASP A 55 11.91 15.05 -8.02
N GLU A 56 10.88 14.81 -8.84
CA GLU A 56 10.40 15.73 -9.88
C GLU A 56 9.09 16.45 -9.47
N MET A 57 8.59 16.19 -8.27
CA MET A 57 7.27 16.66 -7.83
C MET A 57 7.30 18.10 -7.31
N SER A 58 6.32 18.92 -7.71
CA SER A 58 6.17 20.29 -7.20
C SER A 58 6.00 20.32 -5.67
N VAL A 59 6.57 21.34 -5.00
CA VAL A 59 6.49 21.55 -3.54
C VAL A 59 5.04 21.54 -3.01
N GLU A 60 4.08 22.00 -3.82
CA GLU A 60 2.66 22.04 -3.47
C GLU A 60 2.03 20.63 -3.37
N LYS A 61 2.50 19.68 -4.19
CA LYS A 61 2.04 18.28 -4.18
C LYS A 61 2.69 17.49 -3.02
N LEU A 62 3.93 17.82 -2.67
CA LEU A 62 4.65 17.25 -1.51
C LEU A 62 3.96 17.57 -0.18
N ASN A 63 3.40 18.77 -0.04
CA ASN A 63 2.70 19.18 1.19
C ASN A 63 1.25 18.66 1.30
N HIS A 64 0.75 17.93 0.28
CA HIS A 64 -0.61 17.42 0.30
C HIS A 64 -0.73 16.21 1.25
N PRO A 65 -1.79 16.08 2.08
CA PRO A 65 -1.93 15.00 3.06
C PRO A 65 -1.87 13.59 2.45
N ASN A 66 -2.31 13.46 1.19
CA ASN A 66 -2.19 12.20 0.45
C ASN A 66 -0.74 11.74 0.34
N HIS A 67 0.22 12.62 0.13
CA HIS A 67 1.63 12.26 0.00
C HIS A 67 2.20 11.69 1.30
N LEU A 68 1.85 12.26 2.46
CA LEU A 68 2.27 11.72 3.76
C LEU A 68 1.71 10.30 3.99
N ILE A 69 0.44 10.07 3.64
CA ILE A 69 -0.17 8.74 3.71
C ILE A 69 0.60 7.78 2.81
N ARG A 70 0.83 8.15 1.55
CA ARG A 70 1.50 7.32 0.56
C ARG A 70 2.92 6.92 0.99
N ARG A 71 3.71 7.88 1.46
CA ARG A 71 5.06 7.65 1.99
C ARG A 71 5.05 6.72 3.21
N SER A 72 4.11 6.93 4.13
CA SER A 72 3.96 6.05 5.31
C SER A 72 3.64 4.61 4.90
N PHE A 73 2.72 4.42 3.95
CA PHE A 73 2.39 3.09 3.42
C PHE A 73 3.55 2.46 2.64
N GLY A 74 4.39 3.25 1.96
CA GLY A 74 5.64 2.76 1.38
C GLY A 74 6.58 2.13 2.41
N TYR A 75 6.76 2.79 3.56
CA TYR A 75 7.53 2.22 4.67
C TYR A 75 6.86 0.98 5.28
N PHE A 76 5.53 0.99 5.47
CA PHE A 76 4.82 -0.19 5.96
C PHE A 76 4.95 -1.39 5.02
N GLY A 77 4.77 -1.18 3.71
CA GLY A 77 4.97 -2.23 2.72
C GLY A 77 6.37 -2.83 2.78
N THR A 78 7.40 -1.99 2.95
CA THR A 78 8.79 -2.43 3.11
C THR A 78 8.97 -3.28 4.37
N ILE A 79 8.48 -2.80 5.52
CA ILE A 79 8.58 -3.52 6.80
C ILE A 79 7.87 -4.87 6.71
N PHE A 80 6.64 -4.90 6.20
CA PHE A 80 5.90 -6.16 6.08
C PHE A 80 6.54 -7.13 5.09
N SER A 81 7.17 -6.63 4.03
CA SER A 81 7.94 -7.46 3.10
C SER A 81 9.15 -8.10 3.77
N ILE A 82 9.87 -7.35 4.61
CA ILE A 82 10.98 -7.89 5.41
C ILE A 82 10.48 -8.96 6.37
N VAL A 83 9.37 -8.71 7.08
CA VAL A 83 8.77 -9.70 7.99
C VAL A 83 8.34 -10.97 7.24
N LEU A 84 7.72 -10.83 6.07
CA LEU A 84 7.30 -11.97 5.25
C LEU A 84 8.52 -12.77 4.73
N ALA A 85 9.58 -12.08 4.30
CA ALA A 85 10.82 -12.73 3.89
C ALA A 85 11.46 -13.52 5.04
N LEU A 86 11.52 -12.94 6.24
CA LEU A 86 12.03 -13.62 7.43
C LEU A 86 11.16 -14.83 7.82
N PHE A 87 9.84 -14.72 7.69
CA PHE A 87 8.91 -15.83 7.92
C PHE A 87 9.23 -17.01 6.99
N TYR A 88 9.40 -16.76 5.69
CA TYR A 88 9.77 -17.82 4.75
C TYR A 88 11.18 -18.37 4.97
N LEU A 89 12.15 -17.51 5.28
CA LEU A 89 13.51 -17.95 5.59
C LEU A 89 13.52 -18.89 6.79
N ASN A 90 12.77 -18.56 7.86
CA ASN A 90 12.65 -19.43 9.02
C ASN A 90 12.06 -20.79 8.63
N ARG A 91 11.01 -20.82 7.81
CA ARG A 91 10.33 -22.05 7.36
C ARG A 91 11.16 -22.92 6.41
N ILE A 92 12.16 -22.35 5.73
CA ILE A 92 13.09 -23.09 4.87
C ILE A 92 14.26 -23.67 5.67
N LEU A 93 14.70 -22.94 6.71
CA LEU A 93 15.86 -23.31 7.54
C LEU A 93 15.51 -24.27 8.68
N VAL A 94 14.24 -24.30 9.11
CA VAL A 94 13.69 -25.17 10.16
C VAL A 94 12.72 -26.16 9.55
#